data_AF-A0A516P5B8-F1
#
_entry.id   AF-A0A516P5B8-F1
#
_cell.length_a   1.000
_cell.length_b   1.000
_cell.length_c   1.000
_cell.angle_alpha   90.00
_cell.angle_beta   90.00
_cell.angle_gamma   90.00
#
_symmetry.space_group_name_H-M   'P 1'
#
loop_
_entity.id
_entity.type
_entity.pdbx_description
1 polymer ?
#
loop_
_entity_poly.entity_id
_entity_poly.type
_entity_poly.pdbx_seq_one_letter_code
_entity_poly.pdbx_strand_id
1 'polypeptide(L)'
;MIAIITGDIINSQKSDAELWLPKLKNLLGSWSVTPGNWEVYRGDEFQLKCSVGEVFHKALLLKSLIRTFENLDVRIAIGIGNEVFLSEKITESNGSAYVNSGRLLTEITAQGKTLAIQTENEKVNRDLNILFKWASIDFDNWTAATAEIIHQLLGNSELTQDELAKELNISQSSVSQRLKRANFDLLQETDQYFRKKISEL
;
A
#
# COMPACT_ATOMS: atom_id res chain seq x y z
N MET A 1 8.83 3.16 -17.67
CA MET A 1 9.14 2.98 -16.23
C MET A 1 8.10 2.06 -15.61
N ILE A 2 8.49 1.35 -14.56
CA ILE A 2 7.62 0.52 -13.73
C ILE A 2 7.68 0.97 -12.27
N ALA A 3 6.76 0.48 -11.45
CA ALA A 3 6.81 0.64 -10.01
C ALA A 3 6.92 -0.73 -9.31
N ILE A 4 7.79 -0.80 -8.31
CA ILE A 4 7.94 -1.92 -7.40
C ILE A 4 7.52 -1.46 -6.01
N ILE A 5 6.58 -2.18 -5.41
CA ILE A 5 6.30 -2.10 -3.98
C ILE A 5 7.10 -3.22 -3.33
N THR A 6 8.02 -2.88 -2.42
CA THR A 6 8.59 -3.84 -1.47
C THR A 6 8.04 -3.50 -0.10
N GLY A 7 7.47 -4.49 0.59
CA GLY A 7 6.85 -4.26 1.89
C GLY A 7 7.10 -5.40 2.88
N ASP A 8 6.86 -5.10 4.14
CA ASP A 8 6.93 -6.07 5.23
C ASP A 8 5.83 -5.83 6.27
N ILE A 9 5.37 -6.92 6.89
CA ILE A 9 4.30 -6.86 7.90
C ILE A 9 4.89 -6.58 9.28
N ILE A 10 4.54 -5.43 9.86
CA ILE A 10 4.90 -5.05 11.23
C ILE A 10 4.11 -5.93 12.22
N ASN A 11 4.80 -6.45 13.24
CA ASN A 11 4.28 -7.35 14.27
C ASN A 11 3.78 -8.72 13.77
N SER A 12 4.16 -9.13 12.54
CA SER A 12 3.85 -10.45 11.95
C SER A 12 4.14 -11.62 12.90
N GLN A 13 5.30 -11.61 13.57
CA GLN A 13 5.77 -12.66 14.47
C GLN A 13 4.90 -12.86 15.73
N LYS A 14 4.08 -11.86 16.08
CA LYS A 14 3.17 -11.91 17.24
C LYS A 14 1.73 -12.23 16.83
N SER A 15 1.51 -12.53 15.55
CA SER A 15 0.19 -12.77 14.96
C SER A 15 0.12 -14.15 14.34
N ASP A 16 -1.10 -14.67 14.19
CA ASP A 16 -1.33 -15.89 13.43
C ASP A 16 -1.33 -15.59 11.92
N ALA A 17 -0.29 -16.06 11.23
CA ALA A 17 -0.11 -15.88 9.79
C ALA A 17 -1.25 -16.50 8.97
N GLU A 18 -1.97 -17.50 9.49
CA GLU A 18 -3.09 -18.13 8.80
C GLU A 18 -4.26 -17.16 8.57
N LEU A 19 -4.37 -16.10 9.37
CA LEU A 19 -5.46 -15.12 9.26
C LEU A 19 -5.23 -14.11 8.13
N TRP A 20 -4.02 -13.57 8.00
CA TRP A 20 -3.74 -12.43 7.11
C TRP A 20 -3.00 -12.81 5.83
N LEU A 21 -2.13 -13.83 5.86
CA LEU A 21 -1.30 -14.19 4.71
C LEU A 21 -2.14 -14.65 3.50
N PRO A 22 -3.20 -15.48 3.65
CA PRO A 22 -4.05 -15.83 2.53
C PRO A 22 -4.76 -14.60 1.93
N LYS A 23 -5.18 -13.65 2.76
CA LYS A 23 -5.84 -12.41 2.30
C LYS A 23 -4.87 -11.52 1.52
N LEU A 24 -3.64 -11.37 2.00
CA LEU A 24 -2.59 -10.66 1.27
C LEU A 24 -2.30 -11.32 -0.09
N LYS A 25 -2.10 -12.64 -0.11
CA LYS A 25 -1.86 -13.40 -1.35
C LYS A 25 -3.03 -13.28 -2.33
N ASN A 26 -4.26 -13.33 -1.85
CA ASN A 26 -5.44 -13.14 -2.69
C ASN A 26 -5.50 -11.73 -3.29
N LEU A 27 -5.17 -10.69 -2.52
CA LEU A 27 -5.11 -9.32 -3.01
C LEU A 27 -4.02 -9.14 -4.07
N LEU A 28 -2.81 -9.66 -3.82
CA LEU A 28 -1.72 -9.61 -4.80
C LEU A 28 -2.07 -10.41 -6.08
N GLY A 29 -2.66 -11.59 -5.91
CA GLY A 29 -3.09 -12.49 -6.98
C GLY A 29 -4.23 -11.94 -7.84
N SER A 30 -5.06 -11.03 -7.32
CA SER A 30 -6.09 -10.37 -8.12
C SER A 30 -5.53 -9.32 -9.07
N TRP A 31 -4.32 -8.81 -8.81
CA TRP A 31 -3.67 -7.80 -9.65
C TRP A 31 -2.67 -8.37 -10.65
N SER A 32 -2.02 -9.49 -10.33
CA SER A 32 -1.04 -10.09 -11.23
C SER A 32 -0.71 -11.55 -10.91
N VAL A 33 0.14 -12.15 -11.74
CA VAL A 33 0.56 -13.54 -11.65
C VAL A 33 1.88 -13.66 -10.86
N THR A 34 1.93 -14.64 -9.95
CA THR A 34 3.12 -15.04 -9.18
C THR A 34 3.91 -16.12 -9.94
N PRO A 35 5.24 -16.24 -9.79
CA PRO A 35 6.14 -15.40 -9.00
C PRO A 35 6.74 -14.21 -9.77
N GLY A 36 6.44 -14.04 -11.06
CA GLY A 36 7.08 -13.05 -11.92
C GLY A 36 6.72 -11.59 -11.59
N ASN A 37 5.49 -11.32 -11.16
CA ASN A 37 5.04 -9.95 -10.86
C ASN A 37 4.72 -9.70 -9.38
N TRP A 38 4.64 -10.74 -8.56
CA TRP A 38 4.61 -10.60 -7.11
C TRP A 38 5.06 -11.89 -6.43
N GLU A 39 5.63 -11.75 -5.24
CA GLU A 39 6.05 -12.86 -4.41
C GLU A 39 5.99 -12.46 -2.93
N VAL A 40 5.61 -13.40 -2.08
CA VAL A 40 5.78 -13.29 -0.62
C VAL A 40 6.94 -14.20 -0.24
N TYR A 41 7.90 -13.67 0.50
CA TYR A 41 9.11 -14.38 0.92
C TYR A 41 9.42 -14.07 2.37
N ARG A 42 10.24 -14.91 3.01
CA ARG A 42 10.59 -14.81 4.46
C ARG A 42 9.41 -14.84 5.44
N GLY A 43 8.19 -15.08 4.95
CA GLY A 43 6.97 -15.21 5.75
C GLY A 43 6.14 -13.93 5.81
N ASP A 44 6.80 -12.77 5.85
CA ASP A 44 6.17 -11.46 6.06
C ASP A 44 6.68 -10.34 5.15
N GLU A 45 7.68 -10.59 4.31
CA GLU A 45 8.12 -9.66 3.26
C GLU A 45 7.45 -9.99 1.93
N PHE A 46 7.18 -8.98 1.11
CA PHE A 46 6.61 -9.18 -0.21
C PHE A 46 7.10 -8.14 -1.22
N GLN A 47 7.05 -8.51 -2.50
CA GLN A 47 7.24 -7.61 -3.62
C GLN A 47 6.06 -7.67 -4.59
N LEU A 48 5.73 -6.52 -5.18
CA LEU A 48 4.72 -6.37 -6.22
C LEU A 48 5.21 -5.42 -7.30
N LYS A 49 5.19 -5.88 -8.55
CA LYS A 49 5.35 -5.06 -9.75
C LYS A 49 3.98 -4.55 -10.21
N CYS A 50 3.89 -3.26 -10.47
CA CYS A 50 2.69 -2.64 -11.02
C CYS A 50 2.99 -1.41 -11.88
N SER A 51 1.93 -0.84 -12.46
CA SER A 51 2.02 0.41 -13.21
C SER A 51 2.27 1.58 -12.25
N VAL A 52 3.04 2.56 -12.73
CA VAL A 52 3.41 3.75 -11.96
C VAL A 52 2.17 4.57 -11.54
N GLY A 53 1.14 4.63 -12.38
CA GLY A 53 -0.08 5.39 -12.07
C GLY A 53 -0.95 4.76 -10.97
N GLU A 54 -0.86 3.45 -10.75
CA GLU A 54 -1.71 2.74 -9.78
C GLU A 54 -1.00 2.47 -8.43
N VAL A 55 0.31 2.73 -8.35
CA VAL A 55 1.12 2.22 -7.24
C VAL A 55 0.69 2.75 -5.88
N PHE A 56 0.28 4.02 -5.79
CA PHE A 56 -0.16 4.58 -4.52
C PHE A 56 -1.52 4.03 -4.09
N HIS A 57 -2.47 3.91 -5.01
CA HIS A 57 -3.73 3.24 -4.75
C HIS A 57 -3.55 1.77 -4.28
N LYS A 58 -2.65 1.01 -4.93
CA LYS A 58 -2.28 -0.35 -4.50
C LYS A 58 -1.62 -0.37 -3.13
N ALA A 59 -0.76 0.60 -2.82
CA ALA A 59 -0.18 0.76 -1.49
C ALA A 59 -1.25 1.03 -0.42
N LEU A 60 -2.25 1.87 -0.71
CA LEU A 60 -3.38 2.12 0.19
C LEU A 60 -4.23 0.87 0.41
N LEU A 61 -4.50 0.09 -0.63
CA LEU A 61 -5.22 -1.19 -0.51
C LEU A 61 -4.47 -2.21 0.34
N LEU A 62 -3.13 -2.30 0.19
CA LEU A 62 -2.29 -3.14 1.04
C LEU A 62 -2.33 -2.67 2.50
N LYS A 63 -2.17 -1.35 2.73
CA LYS A 63 -2.22 -0.74 4.06
C LYS A 63 -3.56 -0.99 4.73
N SER A 64 -4.66 -0.68 4.06
CA SER A 64 -6.00 -0.85 4.60
C SER A 64 -6.34 -2.32 4.85
N LEU A 65 -5.91 -3.25 3.98
CA LEU A 65 -6.12 -4.69 4.18
C LEU A 65 -5.42 -5.17 5.46
N ILE A 66 -4.11 -4.93 5.58
CA ILE A 66 -3.33 -5.44 6.70
C ILE A 66 -3.80 -4.84 8.02
N ARG A 67 -4.21 -3.58 8.01
CA ARG A 67 -4.75 -2.91 9.20
C ARG A 67 -6.13 -3.39 9.64
N THR A 68 -6.83 -4.22 8.85
CA THR A 68 -8.05 -4.87 9.33
C THR A 68 -7.77 -5.92 10.41
N PHE A 69 -6.54 -6.43 10.48
CA PHE A 69 -6.11 -7.37 11.51
C PHE A 69 -5.58 -6.62 12.73
N GLU A 70 -6.04 -7.00 13.92
CA GLU A 70 -5.62 -6.36 15.15
C GLU A 70 -4.09 -6.47 15.36
N ASN A 71 -3.49 -5.37 15.81
CA ASN A 71 -2.06 -5.25 16.10
C ASN A 71 -1.10 -5.45 14.91
N LEU A 72 -1.63 -5.56 13.68
CA LEU A 72 -0.83 -5.60 12.46
C LEU A 72 -0.81 -4.25 11.76
N ASP A 73 0.32 -3.99 11.12
CA ASP A 73 0.49 -2.89 10.18
C ASP A 73 1.47 -3.32 9.09
N VAL A 74 1.62 -2.51 8.04
CA VAL A 74 2.52 -2.79 6.92
C VAL A 74 3.43 -1.60 6.65
N ARG A 75 4.70 -1.92 6.41
CA ARG A 75 5.72 -1.03 5.85
C ARG A 75 5.73 -1.19 4.34
N ILE A 76 5.70 -0.08 3.62
CA ILE A 76 5.58 -0.01 2.16
C ILE A 76 6.65 0.94 1.61
N ALA A 77 7.59 0.40 0.85
CA ALA A 77 8.58 1.17 0.11
C ALA A 77 8.26 1.11 -1.40
N ILE A 78 7.99 2.27 -2.00
CA ILE A 78 7.70 2.38 -3.42
C ILE A 78 8.96 2.79 -4.18
N GLY A 79 9.43 1.94 -5.09
CA GLY A 79 10.51 2.24 -6.01
C GLY A 79 10.00 2.41 -7.42
N ILE A 80 10.25 3.57 -8.04
CA ILE A 80 9.92 3.83 -9.45
C ILE A 80 11.21 3.98 -10.24
N GLY A 81 11.25 3.38 -11.42
CA GLY A 81 12.43 3.38 -12.27
C GLY A 81 12.28 2.51 -13.51
N ASN A 82 13.42 2.13 -14.07
CA ASN A 82 13.49 1.25 -15.22
C ASN A 82 13.62 -0.21 -14.77
N GLU A 83 13.06 -1.11 -15.59
CA GLU A 83 13.30 -2.54 -15.54
C GLU A 83 14.33 -2.88 -16.60
N VAL A 84 15.41 -3.56 -16.21
CA VAL A 84 16.53 -3.90 -17.10
C VAL A 84 16.56 -5.40 -17.38
N PHE A 85 16.17 -6.21 -16.41
CA PHE A 85 16.13 -7.66 -16.54
C PHE A 85 14.91 -8.23 -15.82
N LEU A 86 14.19 -9.10 -16.51
CA LEU A 86 13.04 -9.83 -15.96
C LEU A 86 13.42 -11.31 -15.81
N SER A 87 13.34 -11.82 -14.58
CA SER A 87 13.48 -13.25 -14.28
C SER A 87 12.10 -13.91 -14.17
N GLU A 88 12.08 -15.24 -14.00
CA GLU A 88 10.85 -15.98 -13.65
C GLU A 88 10.30 -15.53 -12.29
N LYS A 89 11.17 -15.13 -11.37
CA LYS A 89 10.82 -14.57 -10.06
C LYS A 89 11.09 -13.07 -9.99
N ILE A 90 10.15 -12.33 -9.43
CA ILE A 90 10.31 -10.88 -9.22
C ILE A 90 11.55 -10.54 -8.37
N THR A 91 11.86 -11.37 -7.37
CA THR A 91 12.98 -11.20 -6.45
C THR A 91 14.35 -11.39 -7.11
N GLU A 92 14.39 -11.95 -8.31
CA GLU A 92 15.59 -12.15 -9.14
C GLU A 92 15.65 -11.17 -10.33
N SER A 93 14.64 -10.32 -10.48
CA SER A 93 14.59 -9.29 -11.51
C SER A 93 15.42 -8.07 -11.11
N ASN A 94 15.82 -7.24 -12.08
CA ASN A 94 16.73 -6.13 -11.84
C ASN A 94 16.36 -4.86 -12.61
N GLY A 95 16.78 -3.72 -12.08
CA GLY A 95 16.50 -2.39 -12.58
C GLY A 95 16.45 -1.35 -11.45
N SER A 96 16.46 -0.06 -11.80
CA SER A 96 16.45 1.01 -10.80
C SER A 96 15.21 0.97 -9.90
N ALA A 97 14.05 0.53 -10.41
CA ALA A 97 12.83 0.38 -9.59
C ALA A 97 12.99 -0.63 -8.43
N TYR A 98 13.64 -1.77 -8.71
CA TYR A 98 13.91 -2.81 -7.71
C TYR A 98 14.91 -2.33 -6.67
N VAL A 99 16.01 -1.73 -7.11
CA VAL A 99 17.05 -1.19 -6.22
C VAL A 99 16.48 -0.09 -5.32
N ASN A 100 15.68 0.82 -5.90
CA ASN A 100 15.04 1.92 -5.18
C ASN A 100 14.13 1.39 -4.07
N SER A 101 13.22 0.47 -4.38
CA SER A 101 12.27 -0.06 -3.39
C SER A 101 12.97 -0.86 -2.27
N GLY A 102 13.93 -1.72 -2.62
CA GLY A 102 14.64 -2.56 -1.64
C GLY A 102 15.53 -1.75 -0.67
N ARG A 103 16.31 -0.79 -1.19
CA ARG A 103 17.11 0.11 -0.32
C ARG A 103 16.21 0.96 0.56
N LEU A 104 15.15 1.52 -0.01
CA LEU A 104 14.22 2.36 0.71
C LEU A 104 13.52 1.61 1.85
N LEU A 105 13.16 0.34 1.66
CA LEU A 105 12.56 -0.48 2.74
C LEU A 105 13.50 -0.58 3.94
N THR A 106 14.79 -0.80 3.69
CA THR A 106 15.82 -0.87 4.75
C THR A 106 15.91 0.46 5.49
N GLU A 107 15.91 1.59 4.76
CA GLU A 107 16.00 2.93 5.33
C GLU A 107 14.78 3.31 6.18
N ILE A 108 13.56 3.09 5.68
CA ILE A 108 12.34 3.44 6.42
C ILE A 108 12.14 2.56 7.65
N THR A 109 12.60 1.31 7.60
CA THR A 109 12.61 0.41 8.75
C THR A 109 13.47 0.97 9.88
N ALA A 110 14.69 1.42 9.57
CA ALA A 110 15.58 2.04 10.57
C ALA A 110 15.02 3.36 11.12
N GLN A 111 14.19 4.07 10.36
CA GLN A 111 13.58 5.35 10.74
C GLN A 111 12.21 5.20 11.41
N GLY A 112 11.68 3.98 11.52
CA GLY A 112 10.33 3.74 12.05
C GLY A 112 9.20 4.33 11.19
N LYS A 113 9.42 4.50 9.88
CA LYS A 113 8.41 4.99 8.92
C LYS A 113 7.71 3.83 8.23
N THR A 114 6.44 4.02 7.89
CA THR A 114 5.60 2.98 7.26
C THR A 114 5.42 3.16 5.76
N LEU A 115 5.67 4.36 5.21
CA LEU A 115 5.46 4.66 3.80
C LEU A 115 6.52 5.63 3.28
N ALA A 116 7.13 5.30 2.14
CA ALA A 116 8.01 6.21 1.41
C ALA A 116 8.06 5.86 -0.08
N ILE A 117 8.61 6.79 -0.88
CA ILE A 117 8.85 6.61 -2.30
C ILE A 117 10.27 7.04 -2.70
N GLN A 118 10.86 6.32 -3.65
CA GLN A 118 12.13 6.65 -4.29
C GLN A 118 12.02 6.52 -5.81
N THR A 119 12.44 7.57 -6.50
CA THR A 119 12.49 7.70 -7.96
C THR A 119 13.86 8.26 -8.37
N GLU A 120 14.14 8.36 -9.67
CA GLU A 120 15.34 9.04 -10.19
C GLU A 120 15.24 10.59 -10.10
N ASN A 121 14.05 11.14 -9.79
CA ASN A 121 13.80 12.57 -9.68
C ASN A 121 13.74 13.02 -8.20
N GLU A 122 14.81 13.66 -7.73
CA GLU A 122 14.94 14.12 -6.33
C GLU A 122 13.86 15.13 -5.90
N LYS A 123 13.33 15.94 -6.82
CA LYS A 123 12.25 16.87 -6.50
C LYS A 123 10.96 16.12 -6.19
N VAL A 124 10.62 15.12 -7.00
CA VAL A 124 9.45 14.25 -6.76
C VAL A 124 9.61 13.47 -5.45
N ASN A 125 10.81 12.92 -5.21
CA ASN A 125 11.13 12.21 -3.96
C ASN A 125 10.87 13.11 -2.74
N ARG A 126 11.43 14.31 -2.73
CA ARG A 126 11.28 15.26 -1.61
C ARG A 126 9.80 15.61 -1.39
N ASP A 127 9.11 16.03 -2.44
CA ASP A 127 7.75 16.55 -2.34
C ASP A 127 6.78 15.45 -1.86
N LEU A 128 6.84 14.25 -2.44
CA LEU A 128 5.97 13.14 -2.05
C LEU A 128 6.31 12.54 -0.69
N ASN A 129 7.59 12.47 -0.30
CA ASN A 129 7.94 11.95 1.03
C ASN A 129 7.57 12.92 2.16
N ILE A 130 7.46 14.24 1.90
CA ILE A 130 6.85 15.17 2.87
C ILE A 130 5.35 14.86 3.01
N LEU A 131 4.65 14.69 1.89
CA LEU A 131 3.23 14.33 1.88
C LEU A 131 2.98 13.01 2.62
N PHE A 132 3.78 11.97 2.37
CA PHE A 132 3.63 10.68 3.03
C PHE A 132 3.91 10.73 4.53
N LYS A 133 4.84 11.57 5.00
CA LYS A 133 5.02 11.79 6.44
C LYS A 133 3.76 12.36 7.10
N TRP A 134 3.09 13.31 6.44
CA TRP A 134 1.83 13.86 6.93
C TRP A 134 0.69 12.83 6.84
N ALA A 135 0.60 12.10 5.73
CA ALA A 135 -0.43 11.08 5.53
C ALA A 135 -0.31 9.91 6.52
N SER A 136 0.91 9.50 6.85
CA SER A 136 1.18 8.47 7.87
C SER A 136 0.65 8.83 9.25
N ILE A 137 0.49 10.11 9.61
CA ILE A 137 -0.16 10.52 10.87
C ILE A 137 -1.60 9.98 10.95
N ASP A 138 -2.27 9.85 9.81
CA ASP A 138 -3.62 9.28 9.72
C ASP A 138 -3.58 7.76 9.46
N PHE A 139 -2.86 7.32 8.42
CA PHE A 139 -2.87 5.92 7.97
C PHE A 139 -2.37 4.95 9.04
N ASP A 140 -1.37 5.36 9.81
CA ASP A 140 -0.79 4.57 10.90
C ASP A 140 -1.67 4.58 12.16
N ASN A 141 -2.78 5.33 12.18
CA ASN A 141 -3.74 5.38 13.29
C ASN A 141 -5.16 4.88 12.96
N TRP A 142 -5.43 4.37 11.76
CA TRP A 142 -6.69 3.67 11.44
C TRP A 142 -6.99 2.51 12.39
N THR A 143 -8.17 2.49 13.00
CA THR A 143 -8.64 1.29 13.70
C THR A 143 -8.97 0.19 12.69
N ALA A 144 -9.00 -1.07 13.11
CA ALA A 144 -9.38 -2.19 12.24
C ALA A 144 -10.71 -1.96 11.52
N ALA A 145 -11.71 -1.47 12.25
CA ALA A 145 -13.03 -1.17 11.72
C ALA A 145 -13.07 0.06 10.77
N THR A 146 -12.06 0.93 10.83
CA THR A 146 -11.89 2.05 9.88
C THR A 146 -11.15 1.56 8.63
N ALA A 147 -10.10 0.78 8.82
CA ALA A 147 -9.31 0.17 7.76
C ALA A 147 -10.18 -0.75 6.87
N GLU A 148 -11.10 -1.50 7.46
CA GLU A 148 -12.07 -2.34 6.73
C GLU A 148 -12.95 -1.51 5.79
N ILE A 149 -13.52 -0.42 6.30
CA ILE A 149 -14.36 0.49 5.49
C ILE A 149 -13.54 1.11 4.35
N ILE A 150 -12.33 1.60 4.64
CA ILE A 150 -11.44 2.18 3.63
C ILE A 150 -11.07 1.14 2.58
N HIS A 151 -10.76 -0.09 3.00
CA HIS A 151 -10.41 -1.18 2.09
C HIS A 151 -11.56 -1.50 1.12
N GLN A 152 -12.80 -1.60 1.61
CA GLN A 152 -13.96 -1.87 0.76
C GLN A 152 -14.21 -0.75 -0.26
N LEU A 153 -14.18 0.51 0.17
CA LEU A 153 -14.41 1.65 -0.74
C LEU A 153 -13.27 1.87 -1.73
N LEU A 154 -12.02 1.60 -1.34
CA LEU A 154 -10.91 1.63 -2.29
C LEU A 154 -10.97 0.46 -3.28
N GLY A 155 -11.44 -0.71 -2.84
CA GLY A 155 -11.55 -1.91 -3.67
C GLY A 155 -12.74 -1.86 -4.64
N ASN A 156 -13.77 -1.08 -4.33
CA ASN A 156 -14.96 -0.91 -5.15
C ASN A 156 -15.44 0.54 -5.14
N SER A 157 -15.12 1.29 -6.21
CA SER A 157 -15.48 2.70 -6.36
C SER A 157 -16.98 2.94 -6.55
N GLU A 158 -17.76 1.91 -6.86
CA GLU A 158 -19.22 2.01 -7.02
C GLU A 158 -19.98 1.75 -5.71
N LEU A 159 -19.30 1.22 -4.69
CA LEU A 159 -19.91 0.89 -3.40
C LEU A 159 -20.33 2.15 -2.64
N THR A 160 -21.62 2.24 -2.33
CA THR A 160 -22.15 3.36 -1.55
C THR A 160 -21.98 3.15 -0.05
N GLN A 161 -21.99 4.24 0.73
CA GLN A 161 -21.95 4.13 2.20
C GLN A 161 -23.16 3.39 2.78
N ASP A 162 -24.32 3.44 2.11
CA ASP A 162 -25.54 2.72 2.53
C ASP A 162 -25.42 1.22 2.29
N GLU A 163 -24.84 0.80 1.17
CA GLU A 163 -24.58 -0.62 0.88
C GLU A 163 -23.54 -1.18 1.86
N LEU A 164 -22.43 -0.46 2.05
CA LEU A 164 -21.40 -0.86 3.00
C LEU A 164 -21.94 -0.94 4.44
N ALA A 165 -22.82 -0.02 4.83
CA ALA A 165 -23.46 -0.06 6.14
C ALA A 165 -24.32 -1.33 6.33
N LYS A 166 -25.04 -1.77 5.30
CA LYS A 166 -25.82 -3.01 5.31
C LYS A 166 -24.90 -4.24 5.39
N GLU A 167 -23.83 -4.28 4.60
CA GLU A 167 -22.86 -5.38 4.60
C GLU A 167 -22.19 -5.56 5.96
N LEU A 168 -21.81 -4.45 6.61
CA LEU A 168 -21.16 -4.45 7.92
C LEU A 168 -22.15 -4.50 9.10
N ASN A 169 -23.46 -4.51 8.84
CA ASN A 169 -24.52 -4.46 9.86
C ASN A 169 -24.35 -3.30 10.86
N ILE A 170 -24.06 -2.10 10.35
CA ILE A 170 -23.93 -0.84 11.11
C ILE A 170 -24.80 0.26 10.50
N SER A 171 -24.92 1.41 11.17
CA SER A 171 -25.61 2.56 10.57
C SER A 171 -24.74 3.23 9.50
N GLN A 172 -25.37 3.79 8.47
CA GLN A 172 -24.66 4.63 7.49
C GLN A 172 -24.00 5.84 8.17
N SER A 173 -24.60 6.40 9.22
CA SER A 173 -23.99 7.46 10.02
C SER A 173 -22.67 7.04 10.69
N SER A 174 -22.54 5.76 11.10
CA SER A 174 -21.30 5.21 11.64
C SER A 174 -20.22 5.11 10.56
N VAL A 175 -20.59 4.66 9.35
CA VAL A 175 -19.68 4.66 8.18
C VAL A 175 -19.18 6.08 7.89
N SER A 176 -20.10 7.03 7.74
CA SER A 176 -19.78 8.44 7.46
C SER A 176 -18.85 9.05 8.51
N GLN A 177 -19.11 8.81 9.79
CA GLN A 177 -18.25 9.32 10.87
C GLN A 177 -16.83 8.72 10.83
N ARG A 178 -16.70 7.43 10.51
CA ARG A 178 -15.39 6.77 10.38
C ARG A 178 -14.62 7.31 9.19
N LEU A 179 -15.27 7.49 8.04
CA LEU A 179 -14.66 8.10 6.85
C LEU A 179 -14.17 9.52 7.10
N LYS A 180 -14.99 10.33 7.78
CA LYS A 180 -14.62 11.69 8.16
C LYS A 180 -13.41 11.70 9.10
N ARG A 181 -13.36 10.79 10.08
CA ARG A 181 -12.22 10.68 11.01
C ARG A 181 -10.94 10.26 10.30
N ALA A 182 -11.04 9.39 9.31
CA ALA A 182 -9.93 8.91 8.50
C ALA A 182 -9.63 9.78 7.27
N ASN A 183 -10.21 11.00 7.22
CA ASN A 183 -9.97 11.97 6.16
C ASN A 183 -10.08 11.38 4.74
N PHE A 184 -11.09 10.52 4.51
CA PHE A 184 -11.18 9.73 3.28
C PHE A 184 -11.21 10.59 2.00
N ASP A 185 -11.93 11.71 2.02
CA ASP A 185 -11.96 12.65 0.88
C ASP A 185 -10.55 13.20 0.58
N LEU A 186 -9.79 13.59 1.62
CA LEU A 186 -8.41 14.05 1.48
C LEU A 186 -7.48 12.93 1.00
N LEU A 187 -7.73 11.68 1.39
CA LEU A 187 -7.00 10.52 0.86
C LEU A 187 -7.22 10.38 -0.65
N GLN A 188 -8.45 10.56 -1.14
CA GLN A 188 -8.75 10.53 -2.58
C GLN A 188 -8.07 11.69 -3.33
N GLU A 189 -8.12 12.90 -2.77
CA GLU A 189 -7.38 14.06 -3.33
C GLU A 189 -5.86 13.82 -3.34
N THR A 190 -5.34 13.15 -2.31
CA THR A 190 -3.93 12.78 -2.20
C THR A 190 -3.52 11.81 -3.31
N ASP A 191 -4.35 10.82 -3.66
CA ASP A 191 -4.09 9.92 -4.80
C ASP A 191 -4.12 10.66 -6.14
N GLN A 192 -5.06 11.59 -6.33
CA GLN A 192 -5.10 12.44 -7.52
C GLN A 192 -3.84 13.32 -7.64
N TYR A 193 -3.43 13.94 -6.53
CA TYR A 193 -2.21 14.74 -6.48
C TYR A 193 -0.96 13.87 -6.75
N PHE A 194 -0.89 12.68 -6.17
CA PHE A 194 0.18 11.71 -6.42
C PHE A 194 0.30 11.41 -7.91
N ARG A 195 -0.81 11.04 -8.58
CA ARG A 195 -0.82 10.74 -10.02
C ARG A 195 -0.35 11.91 -10.87
N LYS A 196 -0.80 13.12 -10.54
CA LYS A 196 -0.34 14.34 -11.19
C LYS A 196 1.16 14.54 -11.00
N LYS A 197 1.66 14.41 -9.77
CA LYS A 197 3.06 14.61 -9.44
C LYS A 197 3.98 13.60 -10.11
N ILE A 198 3.52 12.36 -10.21
CA ILE A 198 4.23 11.26 -10.86
C ILE A 198 4.24 11.39 -12.39
N SER A 199 3.26 12.08 -12.98
CA SER A 199 3.30 12.40 -14.42
C SER A 199 4.38 13.41 -14.81
N GLU A 200 5.06 14.02 -13.83
CA GLU A 200 6.25 14.87 -14.03
C GLU A 200 7.56 14.07 -14.20
N LEU A 201 7.52 12.73 -14.10
CA LEU A 201 8.66 11.82 -14.26
C LEU A 201 9.01 11.53 -15.72
#